data_AF-A0A235H9N5-F1
#
_entry.id   AF-A0A235H9N5-F1
#
_cell.length_a   1.000
_cell.length_b   1.000
_cell.length_c   1.000
_cell.angle_alpha   90.00
_cell.angle_beta   90.00
_cell.angle_gamma   90.00
#
_symmetry.space_group_name_H-M   'P 1'
#
loop_
_entity.id
_entity.type
_entity.pdbx_description
1 polymer ?
#
loop_
_entity_poly.entity_id
_entity_poly.type
_entity_poly.pdbx_seq_one_letter_code
_entity_poly.pdbx_strand_id
1 'polypeptide(L)'
;MSGPLNTPSTSSTWAPYPFLIATIVGPMAVDFGAARGPFGLHGEKGGWHLTHLPTGALIGVAPSIEAAMDAADGIEGIWDWSIVGRPEDATMKVIREALRSHGVTSPTDYPAWKPALEIAA
;
A
#
# COMPACT_ATOMS: atom_id res chain seq x y z
N MET A 1 -19.40 -9.53 0.63
CA MET A 1 -18.79 -8.21 0.86
C MET A 1 -17.42 -8.47 1.47
N SER A 2 -16.35 -8.08 0.77
CA SER A 2 -14.97 -8.20 1.28
C SER A 2 -14.73 -7.07 2.28
N GLY A 3 -14.36 -7.38 3.52
CA GLY A 3 -14.05 -6.40 4.56
C GLY A 3 -12.63 -5.81 4.42
N PRO A 4 -12.30 -4.76 5.19
CA PRO A 4 -10.94 -4.25 5.25
C PRO A 4 -9.98 -5.32 5.78
N LEU A 5 -8.77 -5.36 5.22
CA LEU A 5 -7.71 -6.25 5.71
C LEU A 5 -7.08 -5.74 7.00
N ASN A 6 -6.95 -4.40 7.12
CA ASN A 6 -6.46 -3.74 8.33
C ASN A 6 -7.28 -2.49 8.62
N THR A 7 -7.24 -2.06 9.87
CA THR A 7 -7.57 -0.69 10.23
C THR A 7 -6.43 0.25 9.83
N PRO A 8 -6.72 1.46 9.31
CA PRO A 8 -5.70 2.51 9.21
C PRO A 8 -5.00 2.73 10.55
N SER A 9 -3.71 3.07 10.50
CA SER A 9 -2.97 3.53 11.67
C SER A 9 -3.61 4.82 12.20
N THR A 10 -3.80 4.90 13.51
CA THR A 10 -4.27 6.12 14.17
C THR A 10 -3.19 7.20 14.24
N SER A 11 -1.95 6.87 13.85
CA SER A 11 -0.83 7.80 13.86
C SER A 11 -0.85 8.71 12.65
N SER A 12 -0.66 10.01 12.89
CA SER A 12 -0.39 11.02 11.85
C SER A 12 1.10 11.12 11.50
N THR A 13 1.97 10.34 12.15
CA THR A 13 3.39 10.20 11.84
C THR A 13 3.77 8.74 11.61
N TRP A 14 4.90 8.49 10.95
CA TRP A 14 5.40 7.13 10.75
C TRP A 14 5.85 6.52 12.08
N ALA A 15 5.17 5.46 12.51
CA ALA A 15 5.48 4.75 13.75
C ALA A 15 5.35 3.23 13.54
N PRO A 16 6.06 2.41 14.34
CA PRO A 16 5.84 0.96 14.35
C PRO A 16 4.36 0.65 14.56
N TYR A 17 3.80 -0.17 13.66
CA TYR A 17 2.39 -0.55 13.71
C TYR A 17 2.26 -1.93 13.07
N PRO A 18 1.59 -2.89 13.73
CA PRO A 18 1.36 -4.20 13.13
C PRO A 18 0.30 -4.09 12.03
N PHE A 19 0.57 -4.65 10.85
CA PHE A 19 -0.40 -4.72 9.76
C PHE A 19 -0.18 -5.95 8.89
N LEU A 20 -1.19 -6.24 8.07
CA LEU A 20 -1.21 -7.31 7.10
C LEU A 20 -1.03 -6.77 5.68
N ILE A 21 -0.29 -7.50 4.86
CA ILE A 21 -0.23 -7.30 3.41
C ILE A 21 -1.00 -8.42 2.72
N ALA A 22 -1.56 -8.16 1.55
CA ALA A 22 -2.23 -9.18 0.77
C ALA A 22 -1.28 -9.77 -0.27
N THR A 23 -1.18 -11.10 -0.27
CA THR A 23 -0.31 -11.87 -1.17
C THR A 23 -1.12 -12.92 -1.92
N ILE A 24 -0.48 -13.59 -2.89
CA ILE A 24 -1.11 -14.68 -3.65
C ILE A 24 -1.47 -15.91 -2.80
N VAL A 25 -0.87 -16.07 -1.61
CA VAL A 25 -1.18 -17.17 -0.67
C VAL A 25 -2.11 -16.73 0.46
N GLY A 26 -2.59 -15.48 0.41
CA GLY A 26 -3.42 -14.87 1.43
C GLY A 26 -2.72 -13.75 2.22
N PRO A 27 -3.39 -13.20 3.24
CA PRO A 27 -2.82 -12.16 4.08
C PRO A 27 -1.58 -12.62 4.85
N MET A 28 -0.55 -11.78 4.91
CA MET A 28 0.68 -12.03 5.67
C MET A 28 0.99 -10.88 6.61
N ALA A 29 1.46 -11.18 7.82
CA ALA A 29 1.82 -10.17 8.81
C ALA A 29 3.17 -9.51 8.48
N VAL A 30 3.26 -8.22 8.79
CA VAL A 30 4.49 -7.45 8.76
C VAL A 30 4.95 -7.18 10.18
N ASP A 31 6.07 -7.80 10.55
CA ASP A 31 6.66 -7.69 11.89
C ASP A 31 7.72 -6.58 12.00
N PHE A 32 8.21 -6.07 10.86
CA PHE A 32 9.19 -4.98 10.78
C PHE A 32 8.77 -3.95 9.74
N GLY A 33 8.17 -2.85 10.21
CA GLY A 33 7.63 -1.79 9.37
C GLY A 33 7.14 -0.58 10.17
N ALA A 34 6.62 0.40 9.46
CA ALA A 34 5.99 1.59 10.02
C ALA A 34 4.69 1.90 9.29
N ALA A 35 3.76 2.57 9.96
CA ALA A 35 2.52 3.02 9.36
C ALA A 35 2.19 4.46 9.73
N ARG A 36 1.45 5.12 8.85
CA ARG A 36 0.87 6.45 9.05
C ARG A 36 -0.47 6.51 8.33
N GLY A 37 -1.55 6.76 9.06
CA GLY A 37 -2.90 6.78 8.50
C GLY A 37 -3.17 5.52 7.65
N PRO A 38 -3.52 5.65 6.37
CA PRO A 38 -3.83 4.52 5.50
C PRO A 38 -2.62 3.81 4.89
N PHE A 39 -1.39 4.26 5.19
CA PHE A 39 -0.18 3.75 4.57
C PHE A 39 0.64 2.88 5.51
N GLY A 40 1.17 1.78 4.98
CA GLY A 40 2.16 0.92 5.61
C GLY A 40 3.45 0.89 4.82
N LEU A 41 4.57 0.79 5.51
CA LEU A 41 5.92 0.69 4.96
C LEU A 41 6.61 -0.52 5.55
N HIS A 42 7.22 -1.36 4.71
CA HIS A 42 8.07 -2.45 5.16
C HIS A 42 9.19 -2.75 4.18
N GLY A 43 10.30 -3.26 4.70
CA GLY A 43 11.40 -3.76 3.87
C GLY A 43 11.11 -5.19 3.42
N GLU A 44 11.34 -5.48 2.15
CA GLU A 44 11.35 -6.84 1.61
C GLU A 44 12.42 -6.93 0.50
N LYS A 45 12.81 -8.15 0.10
CA LYS A 45 13.85 -8.37 -0.92
C LYS A 45 13.55 -7.54 -2.17
N GLY A 46 14.41 -6.56 -2.46
CA GLY A 46 14.30 -5.70 -3.64
C GLY A 46 13.82 -4.27 -3.37
N GLY A 47 13.44 -3.91 -2.14
CA GLY A 47 13.18 -2.50 -1.78
C GLY A 47 12.20 -2.30 -0.63
N TRP A 48 11.76 -1.07 -0.48
CA TRP A 48 10.80 -0.64 0.53
C TRP A 48 9.39 -0.57 -0.08
N HIS A 49 8.48 -1.32 0.50
CA HIS A 49 7.14 -1.53 -0.02
C HIS A 49 6.18 -0.52 0.63
N LEU A 50 5.55 0.31 -0.18
CA LEU A 50 4.45 1.18 0.22
C LEU A 50 3.13 0.45 0.03
N THR A 51 2.36 0.30 1.09
CA THR A 51 1.15 -0.53 1.13
C THR A 51 -0.06 0.30 1.55
N HIS A 52 -1.19 0.06 0.90
CA HIS A 52 -2.50 0.56 1.29
C HIS A 52 -3.12 -0.33 2.38
N LEU A 53 -3.09 0.12 3.64
CA LEU A 53 -3.48 -0.68 4.81
C LEU A 53 -4.90 -1.24 4.76
N PRO A 54 -5.95 -0.47 4.40
CA PRO A 54 -7.32 -0.99 4.33
C PRO A 54 -7.46 -2.25 3.47
N THR A 55 -6.59 -2.45 2.49
CA THR A 55 -6.64 -3.60 1.56
C THR A 55 -5.43 -4.54 1.65
N GLY A 56 -4.34 -4.09 2.27
CA GLY A 56 -3.04 -4.77 2.20
C GLY A 56 -2.38 -4.69 0.82
N ALA A 57 -2.86 -3.80 -0.06
CA ALA A 57 -2.36 -3.73 -1.43
C ALA A 57 -1.04 -3.00 -1.54
N LEU A 58 -0.08 -3.61 -2.23
CA LEU A 58 1.13 -2.93 -2.66
C LEU A 58 0.73 -1.73 -3.55
N ILE A 59 1.22 -0.54 -3.22
CA ILE A 59 1.09 0.68 -4.00
C ILE A 59 2.33 0.84 -4.88
N GLY A 60 3.52 0.62 -4.29
CA GLY A 60 4.79 0.73 -4.97
C GLY A 60 5.98 0.20 -4.18
N VAL A 61 7.10 0.05 -4.88
CA VAL A 61 8.40 -0.37 -4.34
C VAL A 61 9.41 0.74 -4.58
N ALA A 62 9.94 1.25 -3.48
CA ALA A 62 10.91 2.34 -3.40
C ALA A 62 12.33 1.81 -3.13
N PRO A 63 13.38 2.56 -3.51
CA PRO A 63 14.77 2.18 -3.23
C PRO A 63 15.15 2.32 -1.75
N SER A 64 14.48 3.18 -0.99
CA SER A 64 14.72 3.41 0.44
C SER A 64 13.40 3.69 1.18
N ILE A 65 13.45 3.66 2.52
CA ILE A 65 12.28 3.99 3.35
C ILE A 65 11.89 5.45 3.17
N GLU A 66 12.86 6.36 3.07
CA GLU A 66 12.64 7.80 2.87
C GLU A 66 11.92 8.05 1.54
N ALA A 67 12.36 7.41 0.44
CA ALA A 67 11.68 7.52 -0.84
C ALA A 67 10.24 7.00 -0.78
N ALA A 68 9.96 5.96 0.02
CA ALA A 68 8.61 5.46 0.22
C ALA A 68 7.74 6.41 1.05
N MET A 69 8.31 7.07 2.07
CA MET A 69 7.65 8.09 2.88
C MET A 69 7.32 9.33 2.02
N ASP A 70 8.29 9.83 1.26
CA ASP A 70 8.11 10.98 0.37
C ASP A 70 7.06 10.68 -0.72
N ALA A 71 7.06 9.45 -1.25
CA ALA A 71 6.05 9.03 -2.22
C ALA A 71 4.65 8.96 -1.61
N ALA A 72 4.51 8.53 -0.35
CA ALA A 72 3.23 8.55 0.35
C ALA A 72 2.72 9.99 0.54
N ASP A 73 3.60 10.92 0.91
CA ASP A 73 3.27 12.37 1.00
C ASP A 73 2.81 12.91 -0.36
N GLY A 74 3.50 12.54 -1.43
CA GLY A 74 3.18 12.99 -2.79
C GLY A 74 1.82 12.51 -3.32
N ILE A 75 1.32 11.36 -2.82
CA ILE A 75 0.05 10.77 -3.30
C ILE A 75 -1.13 10.97 -2.34
N GLU A 76 -0.90 11.37 -1.09
CA GLU A 76 -1.92 11.45 -0.04
C GLU A 76 -3.11 12.32 -0.45
N GLY A 77 -2.88 13.43 -1.15
CA GLY A 77 -3.93 14.35 -1.60
C GLY A 77 -4.63 13.98 -2.91
N ILE A 78 -4.21 12.90 -3.59
CA ILE A 78 -4.72 12.56 -4.93
C ILE A 78 -6.02 11.74 -4.85
N TRP A 79 -6.20 10.96 -3.79
CA TRP A 79 -7.34 10.08 -3.58
C TRP A 79 -7.61 9.90 -2.09
N ASP A 80 -8.84 9.55 -1.72
CA ASP A 80 -9.16 9.20 -0.33
C ASP A 80 -8.69 7.77 -0.03
N TRP A 81 -7.46 7.70 0.51
CA TRP A 81 -6.79 6.45 0.89
C TRP A 81 -7.42 5.75 2.10
N SER A 82 -8.46 6.30 2.74
CA SER A 82 -9.20 5.56 3.78
C SER A 82 -10.20 4.54 3.20
N ILE A 83 -10.51 4.66 1.90
CA ILE A 83 -11.51 3.85 1.21
C ILE A 83 -11.00 2.43 0.96
N VAL A 84 -11.80 1.43 1.32
CA VAL A 84 -11.56 0.03 0.94
C VAL A 84 -11.92 -0.14 -0.54
N GLY A 85 -10.96 0.00 -1.43
CA GLY A 85 -11.16 -0.19 -2.87
C GLY A 85 -10.09 0.50 -3.70
N ARG A 86 -10.05 0.25 -5.01
CA ARG A 86 -9.03 0.80 -5.89
C ARG A 86 -9.45 2.17 -6.45
N PRO A 87 -8.55 3.16 -6.56
CA PRO A 87 -8.80 4.35 -7.37
C PRO A 87 -9.21 3.99 -8.80
N GLU A 88 -10.07 4.83 -9.40
CA GLU A 88 -10.39 4.73 -10.82
C GLU A 88 -9.13 4.85 -11.69
N ASP A 89 -9.16 4.29 -12.91
CA ASP A 89 -7.97 4.19 -13.76
C ASP A 89 -7.34 5.54 -14.10
N ALA A 90 -8.14 6.60 -14.25
CA ALA A 90 -7.64 7.96 -14.46
C ALA A 90 -6.84 8.45 -13.24
N THR A 91 -7.39 8.30 -12.04
CA THR A 91 -6.72 8.65 -10.77
C THR A 91 -5.47 7.80 -10.55
N MET A 92 -5.54 6.50 -10.85
CA MET A 92 -4.40 5.59 -10.73
C MET A 92 -3.24 5.97 -11.65
N LYS A 93 -3.51 6.53 -12.84
CA LYS A 93 -2.45 7.06 -13.71
C LYS A 93 -1.72 8.25 -13.07
N VAL A 94 -2.45 9.17 -12.44
CA VAL A 94 -1.86 10.32 -11.74
C VAL A 94 -1.01 9.86 -10.55
N ILE A 95 -1.53 8.91 -9.76
CA ILE A 95 -0.79 8.29 -8.64
C ILE A 95 0.52 7.67 -9.15
N ARG A 96 0.49 6.89 -10.23
CA ARG A 96 1.68 6.26 -10.79
C ARG A 96 2.73 7.25 -11.28
N GLU A 97 2.30 8.39 -11.82
CA GLU A 97 3.23 9.44 -12.23
C GLU A 97 3.90 10.10 -11.02
N ALA A 98 3.12 10.42 -9.99
CA ALA A 98 3.65 10.94 -8.73
C ALA A 98 4.63 9.95 -8.08
N LEU A 99 4.29 8.66 -7.99
CA LEU A 99 5.22 7.62 -7.51
C LEU A 99 6.53 7.63 -8.30
N ARG A 100 6.46 7.74 -9.63
CA ARG A 100 7.65 7.76 -10.50
C ARG A 100 8.54 8.97 -10.23
N SER A 101 7.98 10.15 -9.93
CA SER A 101 8.81 11.32 -9.59
C SER A 101 9.61 11.15 -8.30
N HIS A 102 9.21 10.19 -7.45
CA HIS A 102 9.95 9.79 -6.24
C HIS A 102 10.81 8.53 -6.43
N GLY A 103 10.99 8.06 -7.68
CA GLY A 103 11.75 6.84 -7.97
C GLY A 103 11.06 5.55 -7.53
N VAL A 104 9.76 5.61 -7.24
CA VAL A 104 8.97 4.45 -6.80
C VAL A 104 8.35 3.76 -8.01
N THR A 105 8.59 2.46 -8.11
CA THR A 105 7.97 1.62 -9.13
C THR A 105 6.62 1.14 -8.64
N SER A 106 5.62 1.09 -9.52
CA SER A 106 4.28 0.63 -9.17
C SER A 106 4.02 -0.71 -9.87
N PRO A 107 3.56 -1.76 -9.15
CA PRO A 107 3.25 -3.04 -9.77
C PRO A 107 2.22 -2.90 -10.90
N THR A 108 2.23 -3.79 -11.88
CA THR A 108 1.17 -3.85 -12.90
C THR A 108 0.01 -4.74 -12.48
N ASP A 109 0.28 -5.73 -11.62
CA ASP A 109 -0.68 -6.67 -11.04
C ASP A 109 -0.65 -6.62 -9.52
N TYR A 110 -1.83 -6.65 -8.91
CA TYR A 110 -1.98 -6.49 -7.47
C TYR A 110 -2.94 -7.54 -6.90
N PRO A 111 -2.47 -8.46 -6.05
CA PRO A 111 -3.31 -9.50 -5.47
C PRO A 111 -4.41 -8.95 -4.55
N ALA A 112 -4.21 -7.75 -4.00
CA ALA A 112 -5.02 -7.16 -2.93
C ALA A 112 -6.10 -6.18 -3.40
N TRP A 113 -5.93 -5.54 -4.57
CA TRP A 113 -6.98 -4.73 -5.18
C TRP A 113 -8.02 -5.59 -5.90
N LYS A 114 -7.70 -6.87 -6.12
CA LYS A 114 -8.63 -7.90 -6.61
C LYS A 114 -9.26 -8.57 -5.37
N PRO A 115 -10.56 -8.93 -5.40
CA PRO A 115 -11.20 -9.62 -4.28
C PRO A 115 -10.41 -10.87 -3.90
N ALA A 116 -10.22 -11.13 -2.60
CA ALA A 116 -9.51 -12.30 -2.06
C ALA A 116 -10.19 -13.66 -2.35
N LEU A 117 -11.07 -13.74 -3.35
CA LEU A 117 -11.89 -14.90 -3.70
C LEU A 117 -11.78 -15.20 -5.20
N GLU A 118 -10.61 -15.64 -5.65
CA GLU A 118 -10.47 -16.55 -6.81
C GLU A 118 -9.31 -17.55 -6.59
N ILE A 119 -9.01 -17.91 -5.33
CA ILE A 119 -8.08 -19.02 -5.04
C ILE A 119 -8.75 -19.98 -4.04
N ALA A 120 -9.93 -20.47 -4.44
CA ALA A 120 -10.54 -21.69 -3.92
C ALA A 120 -11.66 -22.09 -4.90
N ALA A 121 -11.28 -22.80 -5.96
CA ALA A 121 -12.18 -23.64 -6.75
C ALA A 121 -11.54 -25.01 -6.89
#